data_AF-A0AAU6FKB3-F1
#
_entry.id   AF-A0AAU6FKB3-F1
#
_cell.length_a   1.000
_cell.length_b   1.000
_cell.length_c   1.000
_cell.angle_alpha   90.00
_cell.angle_beta   90.00
_cell.angle_gamma   90.00
#
_symmetry.space_group_name_H-M   'P 1'
#
loop_
_entity.id
_entity.type
_entity.pdbx_description
1 polymer ?
#
loop_
_entity_poly.entity_id
_entity_poly.type
_entity_poly.pdbx_seq_one_letter_code
_entity_poly.pdbx_strand_id
1 'polypeptide(L)'
;MVDGERIDGAWCHVWRRYRPDGEYYLDDLVVFADGAISCGERTDLAGLVKWLATGRLAATDPEAPPLPDEPSKWASRCGEPLTPEGFLLEVADRIEELNERPTAGQRCWDAIRRFQREPDESNRALLRAAYLSVPPHLRIYVLGDMDRQDRPLRILLTNVGEAVGGDGPVVTAEMHQGVLDYFGRGDEGVESEQEQRAVRHSDDPSEPGRPALVSHETVYPQGWPEQPGLFMLRNDFPAWIVFAGESYASVLHGYWALSAADASDRGRIRDAASGREAHDLGGRAAHRSDWPDVRLAVMAGLVRAKFTQHPELAEVLVSTGDARISYTGLSDSPFWRDAPDDRGRNWMGRLLELTRSELVARRLLRPEETPASGRR
;
A
#
# COMPACT_ATOMS: atom_id res chain seq x y z
N MET A 1 2.57 22.90 -15.69
CA MET A 1 1.77 22.87 -16.93
C MET A 1 2.62 23.47 -18.03
N VAL A 2 3.13 22.67 -18.94
CA VAL A 2 3.74 23.13 -20.21
C VAL A 2 2.82 22.58 -21.30
N ASP A 3 2.36 23.45 -22.21
CA ASP A 3 1.45 23.08 -23.31
C ASP A 3 0.18 22.30 -22.92
N GLY A 4 -0.34 22.53 -21.70
CA GLY A 4 -1.55 21.88 -21.21
C GLY A 4 -1.32 20.52 -20.54
N GLU A 5 -0.07 20.05 -20.44
CA GLU A 5 0.29 18.81 -19.74
C GLU A 5 0.89 19.10 -18.35
N ARG A 6 0.49 18.29 -17.38
CA ARG A 6 1.05 18.30 -16.03
C ARG A 6 2.38 17.55 -16.07
N ILE A 7 3.47 18.27 -15.86
CA ILE A 7 4.81 17.70 -15.74
C ILE A 7 5.08 17.47 -14.26
N ASP A 8 5.42 16.24 -13.92
CA ASP A 8 5.83 15.89 -12.57
C ASP A 8 7.19 16.51 -12.23
N GLY A 9 7.34 16.91 -10.98
CA GLY A 9 8.53 17.57 -10.50
C GLY A 9 8.82 17.22 -9.05
N ALA A 10 10.08 17.34 -8.69
CA ALA A 10 10.58 17.20 -7.34
C ALA A 10 11.22 18.51 -6.90
N TRP A 11 11.26 18.76 -5.60
CA TRP A 11 11.80 20.00 -5.08
C TRP A 11 12.82 19.74 -3.96
N CYS A 12 13.74 20.67 -3.77
CA CYS A 12 14.70 20.71 -2.68
C CYS A 12 14.97 22.15 -2.26
N HIS A 13 15.52 22.36 -1.08
CA HIS A 13 15.88 23.69 -0.61
C HIS A 13 17.29 24.08 -1.08
N VAL A 14 17.45 25.35 -1.46
CA VAL A 14 18.74 25.96 -1.81
C VAL A 14 18.86 27.34 -1.16
N TRP A 15 20.09 27.82 -1.02
CA TRP A 15 20.36 29.16 -0.54
C TRP A 15 20.53 30.10 -1.72
N ARG A 16 19.58 31.03 -1.88
CA ARG A 16 19.59 31.99 -2.99
C ARG A 16 20.06 33.35 -2.52
N ARG A 17 21.03 33.90 -3.23
CA ARG A 17 21.50 35.28 -3.00
C ARG A 17 20.52 36.29 -3.59
N TYR A 18 19.98 37.17 -2.76
CA TYR A 18 19.13 38.26 -3.21
C TYR A 18 19.98 39.50 -3.54
N ARG A 19 19.82 40.09 -4.73
CA ARG A 19 20.71 41.16 -5.21
C ARG A 19 20.64 42.48 -4.43
N PRO A 20 19.47 42.91 -3.92
CA PRO A 20 19.34 44.18 -3.20
C PRO A 20 20.14 44.30 -1.89
N ASP A 21 20.28 43.23 -1.14
CA ASP A 21 21.01 43.19 0.15
C ASP A 21 22.28 42.33 0.08
N GLY A 22 22.38 41.42 -0.90
CA GLY A 22 23.53 40.54 -1.07
C GLY A 22 23.50 39.31 -0.16
N GLU A 23 22.43 39.16 0.62
CA GLU A 23 22.25 38.11 1.61
C GLU A 23 21.65 36.84 1.00
N TYR A 24 21.87 35.71 1.67
CA TYR A 24 21.31 34.42 1.26
C TYR A 24 20.04 34.10 2.03
N TYR A 25 19.02 33.66 1.29
CA TYR A 25 17.75 33.20 1.85
C TYR A 25 17.45 31.79 1.37
N LEU A 26 16.78 31.01 2.20
CA LEU A 26 16.28 29.69 1.83
C LEU A 26 15.17 29.86 0.78
N ASP A 27 15.31 29.21 -0.37
CA ASP A 27 14.36 29.21 -1.47
C ASP A 27 14.18 27.77 -1.99
N ASP A 28 13.08 27.53 -2.71
CA ASP A 28 12.77 26.22 -3.25
C ASP A 28 13.29 26.11 -4.69
N LEU A 29 14.09 25.09 -4.94
CA LEU A 29 14.50 24.67 -6.27
C LEU A 29 13.62 23.49 -6.71
N VAL A 30 12.88 23.69 -7.80
CA VAL A 30 12.00 22.67 -8.39
C VAL A 30 12.64 22.14 -9.67
N VAL A 31 12.76 20.82 -9.76
CA VAL A 31 13.26 20.07 -10.92
C VAL A 31 12.09 19.36 -11.57
N PHE A 32 11.97 19.46 -12.88
CA PHE A 32 10.90 18.87 -13.68
C PHE A 32 11.41 17.71 -14.53
N ALA A 33 10.53 16.77 -14.89
CA ALA A 33 10.87 15.61 -15.71
C ALA A 33 11.47 16.01 -17.07
N ASP A 34 11.08 17.14 -17.65
CA ASP A 34 11.64 17.66 -18.90
C ASP A 34 13.08 18.23 -18.77
N GLY A 35 13.68 18.14 -17.58
CA GLY A 35 15.01 18.66 -17.29
C GLY A 35 15.05 20.15 -17.00
N ALA A 36 13.89 20.82 -16.98
CA ALA A 36 13.82 22.20 -16.54
C ALA A 36 13.97 22.31 -15.01
N ILE A 37 14.58 23.40 -14.59
CA ILE A 37 14.87 23.72 -13.19
C ILE A 37 14.32 25.12 -12.92
N SER A 38 13.63 25.32 -11.80
CA SER A 38 13.03 26.59 -11.43
C SER A 38 13.41 26.98 -10.01
N CYS A 39 13.96 28.18 -9.86
CA CYS A 39 14.21 28.83 -8.56
C CYS A 39 13.99 30.34 -8.76
N GLY A 40 12.72 30.73 -8.77
CA GLY A 40 12.22 32.05 -9.20
C GLY A 40 12.28 32.31 -10.71
N GLU A 41 13.40 31.97 -11.37
CA GLU A 41 13.53 31.93 -12.84
C GLU A 41 13.65 30.48 -13.31
N ARG A 42 13.31 30.20 -14.58
CA ARG A 42 13.44 28.86 -15.19
C ARG A 42 14.77 28.74 -15.93
N THR A 43 15.43 27.60 -15.80
CA THR A 43 16.72 27.27 -16.41
C THR A 43 16.85 25.77 -16.67
N ASP A 44 18.00 25.33 -17.18
CA ASP A 44 18.38 23.92 -17.36
C ASP A 44 19.60 23.58 -16.48
N LEU A 45 20.09 22.34 -16.54
CA LEU A 45 21.29 21.93 -15.79
C LEU A 45 22.50 22.84 -16.07
N ALA A 46 22.71 23.26 -17.32
CA ALA A 46 23.82 24.14 -17.69
C ALA A 46 23.68 25.54 -17.05
N GLY A 47 22.46 26.06 -16.95
CA GLY A 47 22.19 27.30 -16.24
C GLY A 47 22.29 27.16 -14.72
N LEU A 48 21.92 26.00 -14.15
CA LEU A 48 22.16 25.71 -12.73
C LEU A 48 23.66 25.72 -12.40
N VAL A 49 24.50 25.10 -13.25
CA VAL A 49 25.97 25.16 -13.13
C VAL A 49 26.43 26.63 -13.03
N LYS A 50 25.91 27.49 -13.91
CA LYS A 50 26.25 28.91 -13.92
C LYS A 50 25.76 29.64 -12.67
N TRP A 51 24.59 29.29 -12.14
CA TRP A 51 24.06 29.88 -10.92
C TRP A 51 24.88 29.51 -9.68
N LEU A 52 25.33 28.26 -9.57
CA LEU A 52 26.23 27.82 -8.50
C LEU A 52 27.60 28.51 -8.64
N ALA A 53 28.18 28.53 -9.84
CA ALA A 53 29.49 29.14 -10.08
C ALA A 53 29.54 30.66 -9.83
N THR A 54 28.41 31.36 -10.03
CA THR A 54 28.31 32.81 -9.79
C THR A 54 27.93 33.16 -8.35
N GLY A 55 27.71 32.16 -7.48
CA GLY A 55 27.17 32.36 -6.13
C GLY A 55 25.77 32.97 -6.15
N ARG A 56 24.99 32.72 -7.20
CA ARG A 56 23.57 33.08 -7.23
C ARG A 56 22.76 32.11 -6.37
N LEU A 57 23.16 30.83 -6.40
CA LEU A 57 22.65 29.77 -5.54
C LEU A 57 23.83 29.09 -4.83
N ALA A 58 23.57 28.55 -3.65
CA ALA A 58 24.44 27.64 -2.92
C ALA A 58 23.64 26.42 -2.45
N ALA A 59 24.24 25.24 -2.54
CA ALA A 59 23.63 23.97 -2.13
C ALA A 59 23.61 23.80 -0.60
N THR A 60 24.54 24.45 0.10
CA THR A 60 24.66 24.48 1.56
C THR A 60 24.61 25.91 2.06
N ASP A 61 24.36 26.08 3.35
CA ASP A 61 24.38 27.38 4.01
C ASP A 61 25.78 28.01 3.88
N PRO A 62 25.92 29.17 3.21
CA PRO A 62 27.22 29.82 3.03
C PRO A 62 27.74 30.49 4.31
N GLU A 63 26.89 30.72 5.31
CA GLU A 63 27.27 31.28 6.62
C GLU A 63 27.64 30.21 7.65
N ALA A 64 27.36 28.94 7.34
CA ALA A 64 27.71 27.84 8.22
C ALA A 64 29.23 27.76 8.46
N PRO A 65 29.67 27.51 9.70
CA PRO A 65 31.08 27.32 9.98
C PRO A 65 31.61 26.13 9.19
N PRO A 66 32.86 26.17 8.71
CA PRO A 66 33.45 25.06 8.00
C PRO A 66 33.46 23.82 8.90
N LEU A 67 33.13 22.67 8.32
CA LEU A 67 33.27 21.40 9.01
C LEU A 67 34.74 21.19 9.40
N PRO A 68 35.02 20.61 10.58
CA PRO A 68 36.38 20.27 10.96
C PRO A 68 36.99 19.31 9.93
N ASP A 69 38.29 19.46 9.68
CA ASP A 69 39.01 18.55 8.79
C ASP A 69 38.82 17.11 9.27
N GLU A 70 38.31 16.24 8.39
CA GLU A 70 38.16 14.83 8.70
C GLU A 70 39.55 14.20 8.87
N PRO A 71 39.86 13.60 10.03
CA PRO A 71 41.18 13.03 10.28
C PRO A 71 41.48 11.81 9.39
N SER A 72 40.43 11.16 8.84
CA SER A 72 40.56 10.06 7.89
C SER A 72 39.27 9.84 7.09
N LYS A 73 39.39 9.82 5.76
CA LYS A 73 38.31 9.47 4.82
C LYS A 73 37.91 8.00 4.91
N TRP A 74 38.82 7.13 5.35
CA TRP A 74 38.52 5.73 5.60
C TRP A 74 37.78 5.52 6.93
N ALA A 75 38.24 6.18 8.00
CA ALA A 75 37.64 6.03 9.32
C ALA A 75 36.30 6.76 9.46
N SER A 76 36.06 7.81 8.68
CA SER A 76 34.79 8.54 8.69
C SER A 76 33.60 7.61 8.41
N ARG A 77 32.51 7.90 9.10
CA ARG A 77 31.18 7.31 8.89
C ARG A 77 30.18 8.31 8.34
N CYS A 78 30.59 9.56 8.18
CA CYS A 78 29.80 10.57 7.51
C CYS A 78 30.04 10.48 6.01
N GLY A 79 29.03 10.84 5.22
CA GLY A 79 29.19 10.99 3.77
C GLY A 79 30.12 12.16 3.46
N GLU A 80 30.66 12.20 2.24
CA GLU A 80 31.39 13.36 1.76
C GLU A 80 30.49 14.62 1.87
N PRO A 81 31.04 15.81 2.19
CA PRO A 81 30.25 17.04 2.23
C PRO A 81 29.52 17.29 0.90
N LEU A 82 28.32 17.86 0.96
CA LEU A 82 27.58 18.27 -0.23
C LEU A 82 28.32 19.41 -0.93
N THR A 83 28.95 19.11 -2.08
CA THR A 83 29.60 20.11 -2.94
C THR A 83 28.64 20.57 -4.04
N PRO A 84 28.93 21.71 -4.71
CA PRO A 84 28.17 22.12 -5.91
C PRO A 84 28.13 21.03 -6.99
N GLU A 85 29.23 20.31 -7.20
CA GLU A 85 29.31 19.20 -8.15
C GLU A 85 28.45 18.01 -7.71
N GLY A 86 28.47 17.68 -6.42
CA GLY A 86 27.61 16.63 -5.85
C GLY A 86 26.12 16.98 -5.96
N PHE A 87 25.77 18.23 -5.71
CA PHE A 87 24.40 18.72 -5.88
C PHE A 87 23.93 18.64 -7.34
N LEU A 88 24.79 18.96 -8.30
CA LEU A 88 24.48 18.81 -9.73
C LEU A 88 24.20 17.36 -10.12
N LEU A 89 24.97 16.41 -9.58
CA LEU A 89 24.73 14.98 -9.80
C LEU A 89 23.40 14.54 -9.16
N GLU A 90 23.06 15.05 -7.98
CA GLU A 90 21.78 14.75 -7.32
C GLU A 90 20.59 15.29 -8.14
N VAL A 91 20.68 16.51 -8.66
CA VAL A 91 19.66 17.09 -9.54
C VAL A 91 19.54 16.29 -10.84
N ALA A 92 20.66 15.85 -11.42
CA ALA A 92 20.65 15.00 -12.61
C ALA A 92 19.97 13.65 -12.33
N ASP A 93 20.27 13.00 -11.21
CA ASP A 93 19.63 11.75 -10.80
C ASP A 93 18.13 11.94 -10.54
N ARG A 94 17.71 13.12 -10.03
CA ARG A 94 16.30 13.44 -9.86
C ARG A 94 15.56 13.54 -11.20
N ILE A 95 16.21 14.07 -12.23
CA ILE A 95 15.66 14.08 -13.59
C ILE A 95 15.50 12.65 -14.10
N GLU A 96 16.47 11.76 -13.87
CA GLU A 96 16.33 10.35 -14.24
C GLU A 96 15.16 9.68 -13.52
N GLU A 97 15.03 9.88 -12.20
CA GLU A 97 13.92 9.35 -11.39
C GLU A 97 12.56 9.82 -11.91
N LEU A 98 12.41 11.11 -12.22
CA LEU A 98 11.17 11.68 -12.77
C LEU A 98 10.82 11.15 -14.17
N ASN A 99 11.79 10.60 -14.90
CA ASN A 99 11.58 9.97 -16.21
C ASN A 99 11.47 8.44 -16.13
N GLU A 100 11.38 7.86 -14.93
CA GLU A 100 11.39 6.41 -14.72
C GLU A 100 12.63 5.72 -15.32
N ARG A 101 13.75 6.45 -15.41
CA ARG A 101 15.04 5.95 -15.90
C ARG A 101 15.95 5.56 -14.73
N PRO A 102 16.87 4.60 -14.92
CA PRO A 102 17.73 4.16 -13.83
C PRO A 102 18.60 5.30 -13.28
N THR A 103 18.56 5.54 -11.98
CA THR A 103 19.42 6.51 -11.27
C THR A 103 20.88 6.03 -11.22
N ALA A 104 21.84 6.90 -10.85
CA ALA A 104 23.25 6.50 -10.71
C ALA A 104 23.43 5.36 -9.71
N GLY A 105 22.68 5.37 -8.60
CA GLY A 105 22.69 4.27 -7.63
C GLY A 105 22.22 2.94 -8.23
N GLN A 106 21.14 2.96 -9.02
CA GLN A 106 20.63 1.76 -9.71
C GLN A 106 21.63 1.25 -10.76
N ARG A 107 22.20 2.15 -11.57
CA ARG A 107 23.27 1.80 -12.53
C ARG A 107 24.52 1.24 -11.84
N CYS A 108 24.85 1.74 -10.64
CA CYS A 108 25.93 1.21 -9.82
C CYS A 108 25.65 -0.26 -9.44
N TRP A 109 24.44 -0.56 -8.95
CA TRP A 109 24.01 -1.95 -8.68
C TRP A 109 24.03 -2.85 -9.90
N ASP A 110 23.63 -2.36 -11.07
CA ASP A 110 23.74 -3.12 -12.32
C ASP A 110 25.19 -3.45 -12.67
N ALA A 111 26.10 -2.50 -12.45
CA ALA A 111 27.53 -2.73 -12.65
C ALA A 111 28.13 -3.70 -11.61
N ILE A 112 27.65 -3.68 -10.36
CA ILE A 112 28.03 -4.67 -9.32
C ILE A 112 27.64 -6.07 -9.79
N ARG A 113 26.39 -6.26 -10.22
CA ARG A 113 25.89 -7.55 -10.72
C ARG A 113 26.67 -8.04 -11.93
N ARG A 114 27.02 -7.15 -12.84
CA ARG A 114 27.85 -7.47 -14.00
C ARG A 114 29.25 -7.93 -13.58
N PHE A 115 29.87 -7.23 -12.64
CA PHE A 115 31.18 -7.59 -12.11
C PHE A 115 31.16 -8.91 -11.32
N GLN A 116 30.11 -9.21 -10.55
CA GLN A 116 29.97 -10.50 -9.86
C GLN A 116 29.92 -11.69 -10.82
N ARG A 117 29.26 -11.52 -11.98
CA ARG A 117 29.20 -12.57 -13.02
C ARG A 117 30.53 -12.77 -13.72
N GLU A 118 31.19 -11.66 -14.05
CA GLU A 118 32.44 -11.64 -14.80
C GLU A 118 33.42 -10.66 -14.14
N PRO A 119 34.22 -11.13 -13.15
CA PRO A 119 35.13 -10.28 -12.38
C PRO A 119 36.42 -10.00 -13.16
N ASP A 120 36.31 -9.18 -14.20
CA ASP A 120 37.43 -8.72 -15.03
C ASP A 120 37.68 -7.21 -14.90
N GLU A 121 38.80 -6.76 -15.45
CA GLU A 121 39.20 -5.35 -15.37
C GLU A 121 38.27 -4.41 -16.12
N SER A 122 37.64 -4.88 -17.20
CA SER A 122 36.70 -4.08 -17.98
C SER A 122 35.44 -3.78 -17.18
N ASN A 123 34.86 -4.81 -16.55
CA ASN A 123 33.70 -4.68 -15.69
C ASN A 123 34.04 -3.92 -14.40
N ARG A 124 35.26 -4.06 -13.87
CA ARG A 124 35.74 -3.25 -12.74
C ARG A 124 35.83 -1.76 -13.09
N ALA A 125 36.31 -1.43 -14.28
CA ALA A 125 36.35 -0.05 -14.78
C ALA A 125 34.95 0.53 -14.99
N LEU A 126 34.00 -0.27 -15.52
CA LEU A 126 32.59 0.12 -15.65
C LEU A 126 31.95 0.36 -14.28
N LEU A 127 32.19 -0.52 -13.31
CA LEU A 127 31.73 -0.35 -11.92
C LEU A 127 32.33 0.91 -11.30
N ARG A 128 33.62 1.19 -11.54
CA ARG A 128 34.27 2.41 -11.07
C ARG A 128 33.59 3.66 -11.62
N ALA A 129 33.31 3.67 -12.92
CA ALA A 129 32.61 4.78 -13.57
C ALA A 129 31.19 4.97 -13.02
N ALA A 130 30.45 3.87 -12.83
CA ALA A 130 29.10 3.90 -12.27
C ALA A 130 29.09 4.42 -10.82
N TYR A 131 29.99 3.91 -9.97
CA TYR A 131 30.13 4.38 -8.58
C TYR A 131 30.50 5.87 -8.50
N LEU A 132 31.41 6.34 -9.36
CA LEU A 132 31.79 7.76 -9.38
C LEU A 132 30.66 8.67 -9.87
N SER A 133 29.70 8.15 -10.65
CA SER A 133 28.51 8.90 -11.08
C SER A 133 27.49 9.11 -9.96
N VAL A 134 27.54 8.29 -8.89
CA VAL A 134 26.72 8.51 -7.70
C VAL A 134 27.19 9.78 -6.99
N PRO A 135 26.28 10.68 -6.58
CA PRO A 135 26.63 11.90 -5.85
C PRO A 135 27.53 11.57 -4.65
N PRO A 136 28.69 12.25 -4.46
CA PRO A 136 29.68 11.91 -3.44
C PRO A 136 29.10 11.76 -2.03
N HIS A 137 28.22 12.68 -1.62
CA HIS A 137 27.56 12.67 -0.31
C HIS A 137 26.56 11.53 -0.13
N LEU A 138 26.14 10.87 -1.22
CA LEU A 138 25.20 9.75 -1.21
C LEU A 138 25.87 8.38 -1.40
N ARG A 139 27.16 8.33 -1.77
CA ARG A 139 27.86 7.07 -2.03
C ARG A 139 27.81 6.11 -0.85
N ILE A 140 27.96 6.60 0.37
CA ILE A 140 27.91 5.78 1.60
C ILE A 140 26.59 5.00 1.76
N TYR A 141 25.51 5.45 1.11
CA TYR A 141 24.20 4.82 1.16
C TYR A 141 23.94 3.87 -0.02
N VAL A 142 24.81 3.83 -1.03
CA VAL A 142 24.56 3.11 -2.29
C VAL A 142 24.29 1.62 -2.08
N LEU A 143 24.94 1.00 -1.10
CA LEU A 143 24.77 -0.42 -0.77
C LEU A 143 23.61 -0.69 0.19
N GLY A 144 23.03 0.33 0.82
CA GLY A 144 22.00 0.18 1.86
C GLY A 144 22.47 -0.46 3.18
N ASP A 145 23.72 -0.93 3.29
CA ASP A 145 24.32 -1.47 4.51
C ASP A 145 24.88 -0.32 5.36
N MET A 146 24.28 -0.03 6.52
CA MET A 146 24.74 1.06 7.39
C MET A 146 25.94 0.69 8.27
N ASP A 147 26.25 -0.60 8.41
CA ASP A 147 27.42 -1.07 9.16
C ASP A 147 28.69 -0.96 8.32
N ARG A 148 28.61 -1.34 7.04
CA ARG A 148 29.73 -1.33 6.09
C ARG A 148 29.74 -0.16 5.12
N GLN A 149 28.61 0.51 4.91
CA GLN A 149 28.45 1.61 3.95
C GLN A 149 28.97 1.20 2.56
N ASP A 150 29.63 2.09 1.84
CA ASP A 150 30.26 1.82 0.54
C ASP A 150 31.69 1.28 0.63
N ARG A 151 32.17 0.94 1.83
CA ARG A 151 33.54 0.42 2.04
C ARG A 151 33.83 -0.82 1.19
N PRO A 152 32.90 -1.78 1.00
CA PRO A 152 33.13 -2.90 0.09
C PRO A 152 33.46 -2.45 -1.33
N LEU A 153 32.73 -1.45 -1.87
CA LEU A 153 33.02 -0.88 -3.18
C LEU A 153 34.36 -0.14 -3.22
N ARG A 154 34.68 0.66 -2.19
CA ARG A 154 35.96 1.37 -2.11
C ARG A 154 37.16 0.42 -2.11
N ILE A 155 37.05 -0.71 -1.41
CA ILE A 155 38.04 -1.79 -1.43
C ILE A 155 38.15 -2.39 -2.83
N LEU A 156 37.03 -2.78 -3.42
CA LEU A 156 36.98 -3.47 -4.71
C LEU A 156 37.54 -2.61 -5.86
N LEU A 157 37.25 -1.31 -5.83
CA LEU A 157 37.67 -0.34 -6.84
C LEU A 157 39.13 0.11 -6.69
N THR A 158 39.77 -0.18 -5.56
CA THR A 158 41.19 0.13 -5.31
C THR A 158 42.05 -1.05 -5.77
N ASN A 159 43.22 -0.77 -6.38
CA ASN A 159 44.10 -1.84 -6.83
C ASN A 159 44.75 -2.57 -5.65
N VAL A 160 45.04 -3.85 -5.84
CA VAL A 160 45.83 -4.63 -4.87
C VAL A 160 47.20 -3.98 -4.71
N GLY A 161 47.60 -3.73 -3.47
CA GLY A 161 48.83 -3.03 -3.12
C GLY A 161 48.69 -1.51 -2.94
N GLU A 162 47.52 -0.93 -3.23
CA GLU A 162 47.23 0.48 -2.97
C GLU A 162 46.40 0.66 -1.68
N ALA A 163 46.59 1.80 -1.00
CA ALA A 163 45.78 2.17 0.16
C ALA A 163 44.41 2.69 -0.27
N VAL A 164 43.33 2.16 0.30
CA VAL A 164 41.95 2.61 -0.01
C VAL A 164 41.79 4.08 0.34
N GLY A 165 41.49 4.93 -0.65
CA GLY A 165 41.29 6.37 -0.43
C GLY A 165 42.56 7.13 0.00
N GLY A 166 43.74 6.50 -0.07
CA GLY A 166 45.04 7.07 0.31
C GLY A 166 45.40 6.97 1.79
N ASP A 167 44.42 6.75 2.67
CA ASP A 167 44.59 6.71 4.13
C ASP A 167 44.00 5.43 4.79
N GLY A 168 43.36 4.57 4.00
CA GLY A 168 42.81 3.30 4.44
C GLY A 168 43.81 2.13 4.40
N PRO A 169 43.33 0.90 4.65
CA PRO A 169 44.15 -0.30 4.56
C PRO A 169 44.69 -0.51 3.14
N VAL A 170 45.87 -1.12 3.03
CA VAL A 170 46.42 -1.57 1.76
C VAL A 170 45.62 -2.77 1.28
N VAL A 171 45.05 -2.68 0.09
CA VAL A 171 44.18 -3.72 -0.47
C VAL A 171 44.97 -4.98 -0.76
N THR A 172 44.44 -6.11 -0.30
CA THR A 172 44.95 -7.46 -0.60
C THR A 172 43.97 -8.21 -1.50
N ALA A 173 44.45 -9.27 -2.16
CA ALA A 173 43.57 -10.17 -2.92
C ALA A 173 42.49 -10.82 -2.03
N GLU A 174 42.80 -11.10 -0.75
CA GLU A 174 41.84 -11.60 0.23
C GLU A 174 40.73 -10.59 0.52
N MET A 175 41.05 -9.30 0.58
CA MET A 175 40.05 -8.24 0.75
C MET A 175 39.11 -8.16 -0.46
N HIS A 176 39.62 -8.28 -1.69
CA HIS A 176 38.78 -8.37 -2.88
C HIS A 176 37.87 -9.59 -2.84
N GLN A 177 38.39 -10.76 -2.47
CA GLN A 177 37.57 -11.97 -2.32
C GLN A 177 36.48 -11.79 -1.26
N GLY A 178 36.81 -11.22 -0.10
CA GLY A 178 35.83 -10.98 0.96
C GLY A 178 34.70 -10.02 0.57
N VAL A 179 34.96 -9.10 -0.37
CA VAL A 179 33.91 -8.23 -0.95
C VAL A 179 33.00 -9.03 -1.90
N LEU A 180 33.54 -9.95 -2.70
CA LEU A 180 32.72 -10.84 -3.54
C LEU A 180 31.81 -11.71 -2.67
N ASP A 181 32.34 -12.27 -1.57
CA ASP A 181 31.57 -13.05 -0.60
C ASP A 181 30.52 -12.21 0.14
N TYR A 182 30.77 -10.91 0.32
CA TYR A 182 29.77 -9.98 0.87
C TYR A 182 28.59 -9.84 -0.08
N PHE A 183 28.84 -9.59 -1.38
CA PHE A 183 27.75 -9.45 -2.34
C PHE A 183 26.99 -10.76 -2.54
N GLY A 184 27.69 -11.91 -2.61
CA GLY A 184 27.06 -13.23 -2.73
C GLY A 184 26.10 -13.55 -1.57
N ARG A 185 26.48 -13.25 -0.32
CA ARG A 185 25.59 -13.43 0.85
C ARG A 185 24.35 -12.54 0.81
N GLY A 186 24.48 -11.34 0.24
CA GLY A 186 23.35 -10.43 0.04
C GLY A 186 22.31 -11.04 -0.91
N ASP A 187 22.79 -11.58 -2.04
CA ASP A 187 21.93 -12.23 -3.05
C ASP A 187 21.21 -13.46 -2.48
N GLU A 188 21.92 -14.34 -1.75
CA GLU A 188 21.33 -15.50 -1.06
C GLU A 188 20.25 -15.11 -0.04
N GLY A 189 20.47 -14.00 0.69
CA GLY A 189 19.50 -13.49 1.66
C GLY A 189 18.20 -13.02 1.00
N VAL A 190 18.32 -12.32 -0.13
CA VAL A 190 17.17 -11.84 -0.92
C VAL A 190 16.40 -13.03 -1.51
N GLU A 191 17.08 -14.02 -2.07
CA GLU A 191 16.43 -15.23 -2.59
C GLU A 191 15.68 -15.98 -1.49
N SER A 192 16.31 -16.17 -0.32
CA SER A 192 15.65 -16.83 0.81
C SER A 192 14.43 -16.06 1.32
N GLU A 193 14.47 -14.73 1.36
CA GLU A 193 13.32 -13.92 1.73
C GLU A 193 12.20 -14.04 0.69
N GLN A 194 12.53 -14.02 -0.60
CA GLN A 194 11.55 -14.21 -1.67
C GLN A 194 10.88 -15.58 -1.58
N GLU A 195 11.63 -16.64 -1.30
CA GLU A 195 11.09 -17.99 -1.08
C GLU A 195 10.17 -18.01 0.14
N GLN A 196 10.62 -17.47 1.28
CA GLN A 196 9.79 -17.38 2.49
C GLN A 196 8.52 -16.58 2.25
N ARG A 197 8.59 -15.49 1.49
CA ARG A 197 7.44 -14.68 1.11
C ARG A 197 6.50 -15.48 0.20
N ALA A 198 7.02 -16.16 -0.81
CA ALA A 198 6.22 -17.00 -1.70
C ALA A 198 5.48 -18.11 -0.93
N VAL A 199 6.12 -18.71 0.07
CA VAL A 199 5.49 -19.69 0.95
C VAL A 199 4.43 -19.04 1.85
N ARG A 200 4.73 -17.90 2.48
CA ARG A 200 3.80 -17.20 3.39
C ARG A 200 2.55 -16.66 2.68
N HIS A 201 2.70 -16.27 1.42
CA HIS A 201 1.67 -15.62 0.61
C HIS A 201 1.16 -16.54 -0.51
N SER A 202 1.27 -17.86 -0.33
CA SER A 202 0.94 -18.84 -1.38
C SER A 202 -0.55 -18.87 -1.76
N ASP A 203 -1.42 -18.37 -0.87
CA ASP A 203 -2.87 -18.30 -1.03
C ASP A 203 -3.38 -16.87 -1.24
N ASP A 204 -2.48 -15.88 -1.35
CA ASP A 204 -2.87 -14.51 -1.69
C ASP A 204 -3.49 -14.47 -3.11
N PRO A 205 -4.47 -13.60 -3.37
CA PRO A 205 -5.09 -13.49 -4.68
C PRO A 205 -4.06 -13.12 -5.76
N SER A 206 -3.93 -13.96 -6.80
CA SER A 206 -3.01 -13.72 -7.91
C SER A 206 -3.58 -12.81 -9.01
N GLU A 207 -4.90 -12.68 -9.08
CA GLU A 207 -5.61 -11.85 -10.05
C GLU A 207 -6.25 -10.65 -9.36
N PRO A 208 -6.41 -9.50 -10.06
CA PRO A 208 -7.21 -8.39 -9.55
C PRO A 208 -8.62 -8.87 -9.22
N GLY A 209 -9.01 -8.78 -7.94
CA GLY A 209 -10.33 -9.23 -7.49
C GLY A 209 -11.48 -8.51 -8.20
N ARG A 210 -12.67 -9.11 -8.20
CA ARG A 210 -13.85 -8.49 -8.82
C ARG A 210 -14.14 -7.11 -8.24
N PRO A 211 -14.57 -6.13 -9.07
CA PRO A 211 -14.97 -4.80 -8.60
C PRO A 211 -16.01 -4.88 -7.49
N ALA A 212 -15.95 -3.95 -6.54
CA ALA A 212 -16.91 -3.89 -5.44
C ALA A 212 -18.35 -3.72 -5.98
N LEU A 213 -19.26 -4.50 -5.43
CA LEU A 213 -20.70 -4.39 -5.68
C LEU A 213 -21.33 -3.52 -4.59
N VAL A 214 -22.07 -2.49 -5.01
CA VAL A 214 -22.75 -1.59 -4.08
C VAL A 214 -24.22 -2.02 -3.94
N SER A 215 -24.60 -2.46 -2.74
CA SER A 215 -25.99 -2.74 -2.38
C SER A 215 -26.60 -1.46 -1.81
N HIS A 216 -27.35 -0.73 -2.65
CA HIS A 216 -28.03 0.49 -2.26
C HIS A 216 -29.28 0.21 -1.43
N GLU A 217 -29.51 1.03 -0.41
CA GLU A 217 -30.84 1.15 0.17
C GLU A 217 -31.80 1.68 -0.90
N THR A 218 -32.84 0.93 -1.20
CA THR A 218 -33.85 1.29 -2.19
C THR A 218 -35.23 1.09 -1.60
N VAL A 219 -36.10 2.08 -1.73
CA VAL A 219 -37.50 1.96 -1.34
C VAL A 219 -38.32 1.77 -2.61
N TYR A 220 -39.28 0.84 -2.59
CA TYR A 220 -40.20 0.58 -3.70
C TYR A 220 -41.64 0.92 -3.29
N PRO A 221 -42.06 2.20 -3.36
CA PRO A 221 -43.38 2.63 -2.90
C PRO A 221 -44.54 2.00 -3.65
N GLN A 222 -44.32 1.60 -4.92
CA GLN A 222 -45.31 0.99 -5.81
C GLN A 222 -45.27 -0.55 -5.83
N GLY A 223 -44.55 -1.17 -4.90
CA GLY A 223 -44.37 -2.62 -4.84
C GLY A 223 -43.09 -3.11 -5.55
N TRP A 224 -42.79 -4.38 -5.34
CA TRP A 224 -41.51 -4.98 -5.73
C TRP A 224 -41.38 -5.14 -7.25
N PRO A 225 -40.19 -4.87 -7.83
CA PRO A 225 -39.92 -5.19 -9.22
C PRO A 225 -39.90 -6.71 -9.44
N GLU A 226 -40.20 -7.16 -10.67
CA GLU A 226 -40.17 -8.60 -11.01
C GLU A 226 -38.78 -9.23 -10.83
N GLN A 227 -37.70 -8.45 -11.00
CA GLN A 227 -36.33 -8.87 -10.73
C GLN A 227 -35.65 -7.92 -9.73
N PRO A 228 -35.78 -8.18 -8.42
CA PRO A 228 -35.20 -7.33 -7.37
C PRO A 228 -33.66 -7.24 -7.36
N GLY A 229 -32.95 -8.13 -8.08
CA GLY A 229 -31.48 -8.07 -8.20
C GLY A 229 -30.77 -8.05 -6.84
N LEU A 230 -29.78 -7.17 -6.69
CA LEU A 230 -29.00 -7.01 -5.44
C LEU A 230 -29.83 -6.54 -4.25
N PHE A 231 -31.05 -6.03 -4.47
CA PHE A 231 -31.94 -5.66 -3.37
C PHE A 231 -32.35 -6.89 -2.54
N MET A 232 -32.33 -8.09 -3.14
CA MET A 232 -32.53 -9.35 -2.40
C MET A 232 -31.53 -9.56 -1.27
N LEU A 233 -30.37 -8.90 -1.31
CA LEU A 233 -29.33 -9.01 -0.28
C LEU A 233 -29.66 -8.22 0.98
N ARG A 234 -30.64 -7.31 0.94
CA ARG A 234 -30.99 -6.43 2.05
C ARG A 234 -31.63 -7.18 3.21
N ASN A 235 -31.37 -6.74 4.44
CA ASN A 235 -31.90 -7.36 5.65
C ASN A 235 -33.42 -7.11 5.85
N ASP A 236 -33.95 -6.07 5.23
CA ASP A 236 -35.37 -5.73 5.22
C ASP A 236 -36.14 -6.38 4.06
N PHE A 237 -35.46 -6.99 3.08
CA PHE A 237 -36.10 -7.74 2.01
C PHE A 237 -37.02 -8.84 2.59
N PRO A 238 -38.31 -8.89 2.18
CA PRO A 238 -39.27 -9.86 2.70
C PRO A 238 -38.85 -11.29 2.36
N ALA A 239 -38.52 -12.06 3.37
CA ALA A 239 -38.16 -13.47 3.27
C ALA A 239 -38.48 -14.11 4.63
N TRP A 240 -39.51 -14.97 4.66
CA TRP A 240 -39.92 -15.64 5.88
C TRP A 240 -38.80 -16.56 6.37
N ILE A 241 -38.28 -16.30 7.57
CA ILE A 241 -37.19 -17.08 8.15
C ILE A 241 -37.61 -17.67 9.48
N VAL A 242 -37.27 -18.94 9.68
CA VAL A 242 -37.35 -19.59 10.99
C VAL A 242 -35.99 -19.49 11.67
N PHE A 243 -35.93 -18.87 12.84
CA PHE A 243 -34.70 -18.70 13.60
C PHE A 243 -34.98 -18.74 15.11
N ALA A 244 -34.16 -19.47 15.86
CA ALA A 244 -34.33 -19.67 17.30
C ALA A 244 -35.75 -20.13 17.73
N GLY A 245 -36.41 -20.93 16.88
CA GLY A 245 -37.75 -21.49 17.13
C GLY A 245 -38.91 -20.57 16.77
N GLU A 246 -38.66 -19.36 16.28
CA GLU A 246 -39.67 -18.36 15.90
C GLU A 246 -39.60 -18.03 14.40
N SER A 247 -40.71 -17.55 13.84
CA SER A 247 -40.80 -17.14 12.45
C SER A 247 -40.82 -15.61 12.33
N TYR A 248 -40.04 -15.08 11.38
CA TYR A 248 -39.93 -13.64 11.13
C TYR A 248 -40.14 -13.33 9.65
N ALA A 249 -40.84 -12.23 9.33
CA ALA A 249 -41.11 -11.83 7.94
C ALA A 249 -39.86 -11.35 7.18
N SER A 250 -38.82 -10.93 7.90
CA SER A 250 -37.48 -10.63 7.35
C SER A 250 -36.40 -10.71 8.43
N VAL A 251 -35.13 -10.63 8.02
CA VAL A 251 -33.98 -10.55 8.94
C VAL A 251 -34.13 -9.36 9.89
N LEU A 252 -34.61 -8.22 9.40
CA LEU A 252 -34.79 -7.00 10.20
C LEU A 252 -35.83 -7.18 11.31
N HIS A 253 -36.93 -7.91 11.05
CA HIS A 253 -37.92 -8.25 12.09
C HIS A 253 -37.29 -9.11 13.19
N GLY A 254 -36.57 -10.18 12.80
CA GLY A 254 -35.91 -11.07 13.74
C GLY A 254 -34.86 -10.36 14.58
N TYR A 255 -34.05 -9.51 13.96
CA TYR A 255 -32.98 -8.79 14.64
C TYR A 255 -33.53 -7.86 15.74
N TRP A 256 -34.49 -7.01 15.39
CA TRP A 256 -35.05 -6.06 16.36
C TRP A 256 -35.92 -6.75 17.41
N ALA A 257 -36.66 -7.80 17.05
CA ALA A 257 -37.42 -8.58 18.03
C ALA A 257 -36.46 -9.25 19.04
N LEU A 258 -35.36 -9.87 18.59
CA LEU A 258 -34.39 -10.50 19.49
C LEU A 258 -33.57 -9.49 20.31
N SER A 259 -33.56 -8.22 19.92
CA SER A 259 -32.91 -7.13 20.67
C SER A 259 -33.68 -6.73 21.93
N ALA A 260 -35.02 -6.90 21.93
CA ALA A 260 -35.88 -6.35 22.96
C ALA A 260 -35.92 -7.23 24.23
N ALA A 261 -35.83 -6.58 25.39
CA ALA A 261 -35.83 -7.21 26.71
C ALA A 261 -37.21 -7.79 27.08
N ASP A 262 -38.29 -7.09 26.72
CA ASP A 262 -39.65 -7.45 27.10
C ASP A 262 -40.37 -8.28 26.05
N ALA A 263 -41.05 -9.36 26.48
CA ALA A 263 -41.76 -10.28 25.58
C ALA A 263 -42.87 -9.59 24.76
N SER A 264 -43.54 -8.60 25.34
CA SER A 264 -44.57 -7.79 24.65
C SER A 264 -43.98 -6.98 23.50
N ASP A 265 -42.82 -6.35 23.70
CA ASP A 265 -42.12 -5.62 22.64
C ASP A 265 -41.64 -6.59 21.55
N ARG A 266 -41.09 -7.75 21.94
CA ARG A 266 -40.66 -8.79 20.98
C ARG A 266 -41.79 -9.20 20.03
N GLY A 267 -42.98 -9.47 20.58
CA GLY A 267 -44.15 -9.82 19.79
C GLY A 267 -44.57 -8.69 18.84
N ARG A 268 -44.68 -7.46 19.36
CA ARG A 268 -45.05 -6.28 18.54
C ARG A 268 -44.06 -6.01 17.40
N ILE A 269 -42.77 -6.18 17.65
CA ILE A 269 -41.73 -5.99 16.62
C ILE A 269 -41.75 -7.12 15.58
N ARG A 270 -41.91 -8.37 16.03
CA ARG A 270 -42.03 -9.54 15.14
C ARG A 270 -43.21 -9.39 14.18
N ASP A 271 -44.35 -8.93 14.71
CA ASP A 271 -45.63 -8.87 14.01
C ASP A 271 -45.85 -7.53 13.28
N ALA A 272 -44.82 -6.68 13.19
CA ALA A 272 -44.87 -5.41 12.49
C ALA A 272 -45.19 -5.58 11.00
N ALA A 273 -45.86 -4.59 10.39
CA ALA A 273 -46.32 -4.69 9.00
C ALA A 273 -45.19 -4.50 7.98
N SER A 274 -44.06 -3.92 8.40
CA SER A 274 -42.91 -3.68 7.52
C SER A 274 -41.59 -3.72 8.29
N GLY A 275 -40.48 -3.98 7.57
CA GLY A 275 -39.14 -3.91 8.16
C GLY A 275 -38.82 -2.55 8.77
N ARG A 276 -39.35 -1.46 8.18
CA ARG A 276 -39.19 -0.10 8.71
C ARG A 276 -39.89 0.06 10.06
N GLU A 277 -41.12 -0.43 10.17
CA GLU A 277 -41.86 -0.41 11.44
C GLU A 277 -41.18 -1.28 12.51
N ALA A 278 -40.70 -2.47 12.13
CA ALA A 278 -39.93 -3.33 13.04
C ALA A 278 -38.67 -2.63 13.57
N HIS A 279 -37.94 -1.93 12.69
CA HIS A 279 -36.79 -1.11 13.08
C HIS A 279 -37.17 0.01 14.04
N ASP A 280 -38.22 0.77 13.72
CA ASP A 280 -38.62 1.92 14.52
C ASP A 280 -39.18 1.51 15.89
N LEU A 281 -39.92 0.39 15.97
CA LEU A 281 -40.35 -0.20 17.23
C LEU A 281 -39.17 -0.74 18.03
N GLY A 282 -38.28 -1.49 17.39
CA GLY A 282 -37.08 -2.07 18.02
C GLY A 282 -36.14 -1.03 18.59
N GLY A 283 -35.85 0.03 17.83
CA GLY A 283 -34.96 1.11 18.26
C GLY A 283 -35.53 1.97 19.40
N ARG A 284 -36.84 1.88 19.69
CA ARG A 284 -37.48 2.54 20.84
C ARG A 284 -37.69 1.62 22.04
N ALA A 285 -37.57 0.30 21.85
CA ALA A 285 -37.76 -0.67 22.91
C ALA A 285 -36.55 -0.73 23.86
N ALA A 286 -36.77 -1.18 25.08
CA ALA A 286 -35.66 -1.49 25.99
C ALA A 286 -34.90 -2.71 25.45
N HIS A 287 -33.59 -2.55 25.24
CA HIS A 287 -32.75 -3.64 24.78
C HIS A 287 -32.33 -4.56 25.94
N ARG A 288 -32.13 -5.84 25.63
CA ARG A 288 -31.47 -6.78 26.55
C ARG A 288 -30.07 -6.27 26.93
N SER A 289 -29.64 -6.54 28.16
CA SER A 289 -28.39 -6.00 28.70
C SER A 289 -27.13 -6.49 27.96
N ASP A 290 -27.17 -7.70 27.41
CA ASP A 290 -26.09 -8.34 26.65
C ASP A 290 -26.12 -8.02 25.15
N TRP A 291 -27.01 -7.13 24.70
CA TRP A 291 -27.21 -6.88 23.27
C TRP A 291 -25.95 -6.46 22.51
N PRO A 292 -25.09 -5.56 23.03
CA PRO A 292 -23.86 -5.18 22.33
C PRO A 292 -22.94 -6.36 22.00
N ASP A 293 -22.92 -7.38 22.85
CA ASP A 293 -22.06 -8.55 22.73
C ASP A 293 -22.62 -9.58 21.75
N VAL A 294 -23.96 -9.72 21.71
CA VAL A 294 -24.62 -10.76 20.90
C VAL A 294 -25.16 -10.28 19.55
N ARG A 295 -25.36 -8.96 19.35
CA ARG A 295 -26.03 -8.41 18.16
C ARG A 295 -25.42 -8.88 16.84
N LEU A 296 -24.09 -9.02 16.78
CA LEU A 296 -23.38 -9.44 15.58
C LEU A 296 -23.66 -10.92 15.26
N ALA A 297 -23.61 -11.78 16.27
CA ALA A 297 -23.90 -13.20 16.13
C ALA A 297 -25.38 -13.45 15.78
N VAL A 298 -26.31 -12.70 16.38
CA VAL A 298 -27.73 -12.77 16.06
C VAL A 298 -27.99 -12.37 14.61
N MET A 299 -27.43 -11.25 14.15
CA MET A 299 -27.54 -10.82 12.76
C MET A 299 -26.95 -11.86 11.80
N ALA A 300 -25.75 -12.37 12.09
CA ALA A 300 -25.11 -13.41 11.29
C ALA A 300 -25.98 -14.68 11.18
N GLY A 301 -26.58 -15.10 12.29
CA GLY A 301 -27.49 -16.24 12.32
C GLY A 301 -28.74 -16.06 11.46
N LEU A 302 -29.37 -14.89 11.53
CA LEU A 302 -30.55 -14.55 10.73
C LEU A 302 -30.22 -14.45 9.23
N VAL A 303 -29.09 -13.82 8.87
CA VAL A 303 -28.62 -13.74 7.48
C VAL A 303 -28.36 -15.15 6.92
N ARG A 304 -27.65 -16.00 7.68
CA ARG A 304 -27.46 -17.42 7.31
C ARG A 304 -28.78 -18.15 7.14
N ALA A 305 -29.73 -17.95 8.05
CA ALA A 305 -31.06 -18.57 7.97
C ALA A 305 -31.78 -18.17 6.68
N LYS A 306 -31.79 -16.88 6.34
CA LYS A 306 -32.35 -16.37 5.08
C LYS A 306 -31.78 -17.10 3.87
N PHE A 307 -30.47 -17.07 3.68
CA PHE A 307 -29.89 -17.66 2.46
C PHE A 307 -29.82 -19.19 2.49
N THR A 308 -29.93 -19.83 3.66
CA THR A 308 -30.05 -21.30 3.72
C THR A 308 -31.47 -21.78 3.42
N GLN A 309 -32.49 -21.01 3.82
CA GLN A 309 -33.90 -21.36 3.66
C GLN A 309 -34.50 -20.94 2.32
N HIS A 310 -33.84 -20.00 1.60
CA HIS A 310 -34.29 -19.46 0.32
C HIS A 310 -33.21 -19.64 -0.76
N PRO A 311 -33.16 -20.80 -1.46
CA PRO A 311 -32.12 -21.13 -2.44
C PRO A 311 -31.98 -20.12 -3.58
N GLU A 312 -33.08 -19.52 -4.03
CA GLU A 312 -33.10 -18.50 -5.08
C GLU A 312 -32.36 -17.23 -4.66
N LEU A 313 -32.47 -16.82 -3.39
CA LEU A 313 -31.72 -15.69 -2.85
C LEU A 313 -30.23 -16.06 -2.68
N ALA A 314 -29.95 -17.33 -2.35
CA ALA A 314 -28.60 -17.84 -2.22
C ALA A 314 -27.84 -17.77 -3.55
N GLU A 315 -28.49 -18.10 -4.68
CA GLU A 315 -27.85 -17.97 -6.00
C GLU A 315 -27.49 -16.52 -6.33
N VAL A 316 -28.34 -15.55 -5.96
CA VAL A 316 -28.01 -14.13 -6.14
C VAL A 316 -26.77 -13.76 -5.31
N LEU A 317 -26.71 -14.18 -4.05
CA LEU A 317 -25.54 -13.91 -3.20
C LEU A 317 -24.26 -14.59 -3.73
N VAL A 318 -24.34 -15.85 -4.16
CA VAL A 318 -23.20 -16.61 -4.71
C VAL A 318 -22.72 -16.01 -6.03
N SER A 319 -23.63 -15.50 -6.88
CA SER A 319 -23.26 -14.89 -8.16
C SER A 319 -22.37 -13.64 -8.03
N THR A 320 -22.34 -13.02 -6.84
CA THR A 320 -21.41 -11.90 -6.54
C THR A 320 -19.94 -12.30 -6.58
N GLY A 321 -19.60 -13.59 -6.58
CA GLY A 321 -18.22 -14.09 -6.71
C GLY A 321 -17.37 -13.77 -5.49
N ASP A 322 -16.17 -13.25 -5.67
CA ASP A 322 -15.25 -12.77 -4.64
C ASP A 322 -15.37 -11.25 -4.38
N ALA A 323 -16.28 -10.56 -5.10
CA ALA A 323 -16.44 -9.12 -4.99
C ALA A 323 -16.74 -8.67 -3.55
N ARG A 324 -16.12 -7.56 -3.12
CA ARG A 324 -16.52 -6.86 -1.90
C ARG A 324 -17.95 -6.34 -2.05
N ILE A 325 -18.78 -6.52 -1.02
CA ILE A 325 -20.15 -6.01 -0.96
C ILE A 325 -20.15 -4.74 -0.10
N SER A 326 -20.29 -3.58 -0.73
CA SER A 326 -20.49 -2.30 -0.04
C SER A 326 -21.99 -2.12 0.26
N TYR A 327 -22.38 -2.29 1.52
CA TYR A 327 -23.78 -2.20 1.95
C TYR A 327 -24.11 -0.76 2.35
N THR A 328 -24.76 0.03 1.50
CA THR A 328 -24.97 1.47 1.72
C THR A 328 -26.39 1.79 2.19
N GLY A 329 -26.63 3.01 2.70
CA GLY A 329 -27.96 3.47 3.11
C GLY A 329 -27.91 4.69 4.01
N LEU A 330 -29.09 5.17 4.40
CA LEU A 330 -29.31 6.27 5.34
C LEU A 330 -30.04 5.84 6.62
N SER A 331 -30.78 4.73 6.59
CA SER A 331 -31.55 4.27 7.76
C SER A 331 -30.73 3.48 8.79
N ASP A 332 -29.78 2.66 8.35
CA ASP A 332 -28.98 1.81 9.23
C ASP A 332 -27.86 2.59 9.95
N SER A 333 -27.51 2.20 11.18
CA SER A 333 -26.33 2.74 11.87
C SER A 333 -25.04 2.55 11.04
N PRO A 334 -24.06 3.48 11.08
CA PRO A 334 -22.72 3.28 10.49
C PRO A 334 -22.01 1.99 10.93
N PHE A 335 -22.42 1.39 12.05
CA PHE A 335 -21.95 0.05 12.42
C PHE A 335 -22.29 -1.01 11.35
N TRP A 336 -23.51 -0.98 10.80
CA TRP A 336 -23.99 -2.01 9.86
C TRP A 336 -23.65 -1.71 8.40
N ARG A 337 -23.66 -0.43 8.02
CA ARG A 337 -23.48 0.02 6.64
C ARG A 337 -22.08 0.53 6.33
N ASP A 338 -21.76 0.57 5.06
CA ASP A 338 -20.71 1.38 4.47
C ASP A 338 -21.17 2.84 4.44
N ALA A 339 -20.27 3.75 4.81
CA ALA A 339 -20.56 5.17 4.91
C ALA A 339 -19.32 5.98 4.51
N PRO A 340 -19.49 7.18 3.94
CA PRO A 340 -18.37 8.07 3.65
C PRO A 340 -17.51 8.36 4.89
N ASP A 341 -16.23 8.68 4.66
CA ASP A 341 -15.23 9.06 5.67
C ASP A 341 -14.73 7.92 6.58
N ASP A 342 -14.73 6.65 6.11
CA ASP A 342 -14.28 5.47 6.88
C ASP A 342 -14.99 5.24 8.23
N ARG A 343 -16.11 5.94 8.46
CA ARG A 343 -16.93 5.79 9.66
C ARG A 343 -17.85 4.58 9.60
N GLY A 344 -18.13 4.08 8.40
CA GLY A 344 -18.93 2.88 8.17
C GLY A 344 -18.09 1.62 8.39
N ARG A 345 -18.55 0.71 9.26
CA ARG A 345 -17.87 -0.58 9.47
C ARG A 345 -18.30 -1.65 8.46
N ASN A 346 -19.39 -1.41 7.73
CA ASN A 346 -19.92 -2.31 6.71
C ASN A 346 -20.08 -3.77 7.20
N TRP A 347 -20.49 -3.97 8.46
CA TRP A 347 -20.67 -5.31 9.02
C TRP A 347 -21.66 -6.14 8.21
N MET A 348 -22.66 -5.53 7.60
CA MET A 348 -23.61 -6.26 6.76
C MET A 348 -22.97 -6.80 5.48
N GLY A 349 -22.19 -5.98 4.77
CA GLY A 349 -21.41 -6.45 3.61
C GLY A 349 -20.51 -7.64 3.97
N ARG A 350 -19.78 -7.54 5.09
CA ARG A 350 -18.90 -8.61 5.59
C ARG A 350 -19.67 -9.88 5.95
N LEU A 351 -20.84 -9.77 6.58
CA LEU A 351 -21.67 -10.92 6.92
C LEU A 351 -22.25 -11.60 5.66
N LEU A 352 -22.60 -10.83 4.62
CA LEU A 352 -23.00 -11.37 3.32
C LEU A 352 -21.84 -12.11 2.64
N GLU A 353 -20.64 -11.54 2.63
CA GLU A 353 -19.42 -12.18 2.08
C GLU A 353 -19.06 -13.47 2.83
N LEU A 354 -19.18 -13.48 4.17
CA LEU A 354 -18.99 -14.69 4.97
C LEU A 354 -20.06 -15.73 4.64
N THR A 355 -21.33 -15.34 4.62
CA THR A 355 -22.45 -16.26 4.33
C THR A 355 -22.33 -16.84 2.92
N ARG A 356 -21.92 -16.04 1.94
CA ARG A 356 -21.58 -16.48 0.57
C ARG A 356 -20.51 -17.57 0.59
N SER A 357 -19.41 -17.33 1.30
CA SER A 357 -18.29 -18.28 1.41
C SER A 357 -18.73 -19.58 2.07
N GLU A 358 -19.56 -19.51 3.11
CA GLU A 358 -20.15 -20.69 3.75
C GLU A 358 -21.07 -21.48 2.82
N LEU A 359 -21.88 -20.81 2.00
CA LEU A 359 -22.75 -21.47 1.01
C LEU A 359 -21.95 -22.20 -0.05
N VAL A 360 -20.87 -21.58 -0.57
CA VAL A 360 -19.96 -22.21 -1.54
C VAL A 360 -19.25 -23.40 -0.91
N ALA A 361 -18.70 -23.25 0.30
CA ALA A 361 -18.05 -24.34 1.02
C ALA A 361 -19.01 -25.52 1.28
N ARG A 362 -20.25 -25.24 1.68
CA ARG A 362 -21.27 -26.29 1.87
C ARG A 362 -21.61 -27.03 0.57
N ARG A 363 -21.61 -26.37 -0.59
CA ARG A 363 -21.80 -27.03 -1.89
C ARG A 363 -20.64 -27.97 -2.22
N LEU A 364 -19.41 -27.55 -1.94
CA LEU A 364 -18.20 -28.34 -2.19
C LEU A 364 -18.03 -29.53 -1.23
N LEU A 365 -18.41 -29.36 0.04
CA LEU A 365 -18.20 -30.35 1.09
C LEU A 365 -19.37 -31.34 1.27
N ARG A 366 -20.39 -31.30 0.41
CA ARG A 366 -21.50 -32.27 0.45
C ARG A 366 -21.02 -33.64 -0.05
N PRO A 367 -21.18 -34.72 0.74
CA PRO A 367 -20.93 -36.06 0.23
C PRO A 367 -21.93 -36.36 -0.91
N GLU A 368 -21.45 -36.94 -2.01
CA GLU A 368 -22.33 -37.39 -3.09
C GLU A 368 -23.34 -38.40 -2.53
N GLU A 369 -24.62 -38.02 -2.48
CA GLU A 369 -25.69 -38.97 -2.20
C GLU A 369 -25.73 -39.97 -3.37
N THR A 370 -25.19 -41.16 -3.13
CA THR A 370 -25.27 -42.28 -4.06
C THR A 370 -26.75 -42.55 -4.29
N PRO A 371 -27.28 -42.48 -5.53
CA PRO A 371 -28.68 -42.72 -5.76
C PRO A 371 -28.99 -44.16 -5.35
N ALA A 372 -29.88 -44.31 -4.36
CA ALA A 372 -30.37 -45.61 -3.93
C ALA A 372 -30.96 -46.33 -5.15
N SER A 373 -30.23 -47.34 -5.63
CA SER A 373 -30.71 -48.23 -6.66
C SER A 373 -31.97 -48.92 -6.12
N GLY A 374 -33.13 -48.48 -6.58
CA GLY A 374 -34.39 -49.16 -6.33
C GLY A 374 -34.26 -50.59 -6.84
N ARG A 375 -34.24 -51.55 -5.91
CA ARG A 375 -34.53 -52.95 -6.24
C ARG A 375 -36.03 -53.17 -6.07
N ARG A 376 -36.66 -53.46 -7.20
CA ARG A 376 -37.96 -54.10 -7.33
C ARG A 376 -37.96 -55.49 -6.69
#